data_AF-A0A6A3M5U2-F1
#
_entry.id   AF-A0A6A3M5U2-F1
#
_cell.length_a   1.000
_cell.length_b   1.000
_cell.length_c   1.000
_cell.angle_alpha   90.00
_cell.angle_beta   90.00
_cell.angle_gamma   90.00
#
_symmetry.space_group_name_H-M   'P 1'
#
loop_
_entity.id
_entity.type
_entity.pdbx_description
1 polymer ?
#
loop_
_entity_poly.entity_id
_entity_poly.type
_entity_poly.pdbx_seq_one_letter_code
_entity_poly.pdbx_strand_id
1 'polypeptide(L)'
;MNAIQNMSARSLASSTSSPDDFPKETTFQYLFTLGLLHNTTVNTAICSELSRSFATSTTVEGEIDFFVDGDHMWGIELVRSGAKIGEHMSRFGPGGNYAGLQSRDYVVLDFRKGVTNVSRDPRRATASFPIDDATGQTRFGEVVVKYGIDAAVTLHLQP
;
A
#
# COMPACT_ATOMS: atom_id res chain seq x y z
N MET A 1 -9.70 4.87 -4.72
CA MET A 1 -8.36 4.81 -5.34
C MET A 1 -8.17 3.40 -5.86
N ASN A 2 -8.15 3.21 -7.20
CA ASN A 2 -8.18 1.87 -7.80
C ASN A 2 -6.78 1.30 -8.08
N ALA A 3 -5.72 1.88 -7.50
CA ALA A 3 -4.34 1.46 -7.73
C ALA A 3 -4.12 -0.04 -7.46
N ILE A 4 -4.77 -0.59 -6.41
CA ILE A 4 -4.73 -2.03 -6.10
C ILE A 4 -5.37 -2.87 -7.21
N GLN A 5 -6.50 -2.43 -7.77
CA GLN A 5 -7.22 -3.14 -8.84
C GLN A 5 -6.39 -3.21 -10.14
N ASN A 6 -5.49 -2.25 -10.36
CA ASN A 6 -4.63 -2.19 -11.53
C ASN A 6 -3.33 -3.01 -11.40
N MET A 7 -3.09 -3.64 -10.25
CA MET A 7 -1.96 -4.56 -10.08
C MET A 7 -2.18 -5.84 -10.90
N SER A 8 -1.11 -6.40 -11.47
CA SER A 8 -1.19 -7.67 -12.21
C SER A 8 -1.12 -8.88 -11.28
N ALA A 9 -2.16 -9.71 -11.32
CA ALA A 9 -2.24 -10.99 -10.64
C ALA A 9 -1.12 -11.93 -11.08
N ARG A 10 -0.81 -11.99 -12.39
CA ARG A 10 0.29 -12.79 -12.92
C ARG A 10 1.65 -12.35 -12.40
N SER A 11 1.91 -11.04 -12.33
CA SER A 11 3.18 -10.55 -11.79
C SER A 11 3.33 -10.88 -10.30
N LEU A 12 2.25 -10.77 -9.51
CA LEU A 12 2.25 -11.22 -8.11
C LEU A 12 2.55 -12.72 -8.00
N ALA A 13 1.84 -13.55 -8.76
CA ALA A 13 2.05 -15.01 -8.76
C ALA A 13 3.45 -15.42 -9.24
N SER A 14 4.03 -14.68 -10.19
CA SER A 14 5.36 -14.99 -10.74
C SER A 14 6.51 -14.47 -9.86
N SER A 15 6.20 -13.68 -8.83
CA SER A 15 7.18 -13.13 -7.88
C SER A 15 7.44 -14.01 -6.66
N THR A 16 6.76 -15.15 -6.57
CA THR A 16 6.88 -16.11 -5.46
C THR A 16 7.67 -17.34 -5.88
N SER A 17 8.61 -17.79 -5.05
CA SER A 17 9.44 -18.99 -5.33
C SER A 17 8.75 -20.31 -5.01
N SER A 18 7.67 -20.29 -4.24
CA SER A 18 6.89 -21.46 -3.85
C SER A 18 5.41 -21.08 -3.62
N PRO A 19 4.49 -22.07 -3.59
CA PRO A 19 3.07 -21.81 -3.31
C PRO A 19 2.79 -21.24 -1.91
N ASP A 20 3.71 -21.44 -0.97
CA ASP A 20 3.61 -20.94 0.40
C ASP A 20 4.12 -19.49 0.54
N ASP A 21 4.90 -19.02 -0.44
CA ASP A 21 5.45 -17.68 -0.43
C ASP A 21 4.39 -16.59 -0.65
N PHE A 22 4.79 -15.37 -0.31
CA PHE A 22 4.01 -14.17 -0.56
C PHE A 22 4.94 -13.09 -1.15
N PRO A 23 4.46 -12.25 -2.10
CA PRO A 23 5.31 -11.28 -2.77
C PRO A 23 6.05 -10.39 -1.77
N LYS A 24 7.28 -10.03 -2.10
CA LYS A 24 8.05 -9.07 -1.29
C LYS A 24 7.47 -7.67 -1.45
N GLU A 25 7.76 -6.81 -0.49
CA GLU A 25 7.30 -5.41 -0.48
C GLU A 25 7.66 -4.67 -1.77
N THR A 26 8.87 -4.88 -2.30
CA THR A 26 9.31 -4.31 -3.57
C THR A 26 8.43 -4.70 -4.75
N THR A 27 7.86 -5.92 -4.77
CA THR A 27 6.90 -6.31 -5.81
C THR A 27 5.60 -5.52 -5.67
N PHE A 28 5.12 -5.34 -4.44
CA PHE A 28 3.94 -4.52 -4.17
C PHE A 28 4.18 -3.07 -4.55
N GLN A 29 5.31 -2.47 -4.13
CA GLN A 29 5.70 -1.10 -4.50
C GLN A 29 5.75 -0.91 -6.02
N TYR A 30 6.38 -1.84 -6.76
CA TYR A 30 6.43 -1.77 -8.22
C TYR A 30 5.04 -1.80 -8.87
N LEU A 31 4.20 -2.78 -8.53
CA LEU A 31 2.86 -2.90 -9.12
C LEU A 31 1.92 -1.78 -8.67
N PHE A 32 2.07 -1.33 -7.43
CA PHE A 32 1.32 -0.20 -6.90
C PHE A 32 1.69 1.09 -7.62
N THR A 33 2.97 1.31 -7.96
CA THR A 33 3.42 2.43 -8.79
C THR A 33 2.71 2.45 -10.14
N LEU A 34 2.62 1.30 -10.82
CA LEU A 34 1.88 1.19 -12.08
C LEU A 34 0.38 1.50 -11.88
N GLY A 35 -0.20 1.02 -10.79
CA GLY A 35 -1.56 1.34 -10.41
C GLY A 35 -1.78 2.83 -10.13
N LEU A 36 -0.85 3.50 -9.45
CA LEU A 36 -0.88 4.94 -9.23
C LEU A 36 -0.89 5.68 -10.57
N LEU A 37 0.08 5.40 -11.43
CA LEU A 37 0.22 6.03 -12.75
C LEU A 37 -1.04 5.87 -13.62
N HIS A 38 -1.72 4.72 -13.53
CA HIS A 38 -2.96 4.47 -14.25
C HIS A 38 -4.15 5.30 -13.73
N ASN A 39 -4.14 5.69 -12.46
CA ASN A 39 -5.27 6.34 -11.78
C ASN A 39 -5.04 7.82 -11.47
N THR A 40 -3.88 8.37 -11.81
CA THR A 40 -3.54 9.77 -11.61
C THR A 40 -3.47 10.52 -12.94
N THR A 41 -3.56 11.85 -12.88
CA THR A 41 -3.46 12.69 -14.07
C THR A 41 -2.04 13.22 -14.24
N VAL A 42 -1.77 13.85 -15.39
CA VAL A 42 -0.49 14.53 -15.66
C VAL A 42 -0.17 15.66 -14.67
N ASN A 43 -1.17 16.15 -13.91
CA ASN A 43 -1.00 17.18 -12.89
C ASN A 43 -0.73 16.60 -11.49
N THR A 44 -0.63 15.28 -11.37
CA THR A 44 -0.35 14.60 -10.11
C THR A 44 1.09 14.09 -10.14
N ALA A 45 1.94 14.60 -9.25
CA ALA A 45 3.27 14.04 -9.08
C ALA A 45 3.21 12.83 -8.15
N ILE A 46 3.91 11.76 -8.52
CA ILE A 46 4.10 10.57 -7.68
C ILE A 46 5.59 10.46 -7.44
N CYS A 47 5.99 10.45 -6.18
CA CYS A 47 7.38 10.34 -5.79
C CYS A 47 7.55 9.14 -4.87
N SER A 48 8.29 8.15 -5.36
CA SER A 48 8.72 7.01 -4.55
C SER A 48 9.93 7.40 -3.70
N GLU A 49 10.03 6.85 -2.49
CA GLU A 49 11.20 7.01 -1.60
C GLU A 49 11.51 8.49 -1.30
N LEU A 50 10.48 9.27 -0.94
CA LEU A 50 10.64 10.70 -0.72
C LEU A 50 11.16 10.99 0.69
N SER A 51 12.33 11.63 0.77
CA SER A 51 12.95 12.09 2.02
C SER A 51 12.93 13.62 2.20
N ARG A 52 12.12 14.35 1.44
CA ARG A 52 12.08 15.82 1.48
C ARG A 52 10.68 16.39 1.22
N SER A 53 10.30 17.41 1.98
CA SER A 53 9.07 18.18 1.75
C SER A 53 9.11 18.97 0.43
N PHE A 54 8.05 18.89 -0.37
CA PHE A 54 7.87 19.76 -1.54
C PHE A 54 7.68 21.24 -1.18
N ALA A 55 7.01 21.52 -0.06
CA ALA A 55 6.65 22.87 0.33
C ALA A 55 7.81 23.64 0.98
N THR A 56 8.61 22.97 1.81
CA THR A 56 9.64 23.62 2.63
C THR A 56 11.07 23.22 2.26
N SER A 57 11.24 22.21 1.40
CA SER A 57 12.54 21.56 1.14
C SER A 57 13.20 20.96 2.39
N THR A 58 12.48 20.83 3.51
CA THR A 58 12.96 20.18 4.73
C THR A 58 13.20 18.70 4.46
N THR A 59 14.41 18.23 4.71
CA THR A 59 14.74 16.80 4.69
C THR A 59 14.14 16.13 5.93
N VAL A 60 13.54 14.96 5.75
CA VAL A 60 13.09 14.08 6.82
C VAL A 60 14.07 12.93 7.01
N GLU A 61 14.12 12.35 8.21
CA GLU A 61 15.09 11.29 8.56
C GLU A 61 14.83 9.93 7.88
N GLY A 62 13.66 9.75 7.27
CA GLY A 62 13.29 8.53 6.56
C GLY A 62 12.85 8.77 5.12
N GLU A 63 12.61 7.68 4.41
CA GLU A 63 12.07 7.67 3.05
C GLU A 63 10.69 7.03 3.08
N ILE A 64 9.68 7.80 2.67
CA ILE A 64 8.33 7.27 2.52
C ILE A 64 8.22 6.48 1.21
N ASP A 65 7.53 5.34 1.22
CA ASP A 65 7.34 4.53 0.01
C ASP A 65 6.77 5.36 -1.14
N PHE A 66 5.68 6.12 -0.89
CA PHE A 66 5.11 7.03 -1.87
C PHE A 66 4.60 8.32 -1.26
N PHE A 67 4.89 9.42 -1.94
CA PHE A 67 4.19 10.69 -1.80
C PHE A 67 3.44 10.98 -3.10
N VAL A 68 2.14 11.22 -3.02
CA VAL A 68 1.28 11.55 -4.16
C VAL A 68 0.84 13.00 -4.01
N ASP A 69 1.51 13.89 -4.74
CA ASP A 69 1.26 15.32 -4.77
C ASP A 69 0.20 15.66 -5.83
N GLY A 70 -0.89 16.28 -5.38
CA GLY A 70 -2.10 16.55 -6.14
C GLY A 70 -3.09 17.25 -5.22
N ASP A 71 -4.40 17.10 -5.44
CA ASP A 71 -5.42 17.80 -4.63
C ASP A 71 -5.34 17.47 -3.13
N HIS A 72 -4.84 16.28 -2.78
CA HIS A 72 -4.84 15.78 -1.42
C HIS A 72 -3.47 15.60 -0.76
N MET A 73 -2.34 15.69 -1.47
CA MET A 73 -0.98 15.53 -0.89
C MET A 73 -0.86 14.33 0.08
N TRP A 74 -0.98 13.11 -0.46
CA TRP A 74 -1.06 11.88 0.33
C TRP A 74 0.31 11.25 0.58
N GLY A 75 0.57 10.86 1.83
CA GLY A 75 1.63 9.92 2.17
C GLY A 75 1.12 8.48 2.18
N ILE A 76 1.84 7.55 1.55
CA ILE A 76 1.45 6.14 1.50
C ILE A 76 2.66 5.29 1.89
N GLU A 77 2.43 4.38 2.83
CA GLU A 77 3.38 3.33 3.22
C GLU A 77 2.76 1.97 2.92
N LEU A 78 3.54 1.05 2.38
CA LEU A 78 3.16 -0.32 2.13
C LEU A 78 3.82 -1.20 3.18
N VAL A 79 3.06 -2.14 3.73
CA VAL A 79 3.61 -3.16 4.61
C VAL A 79 3.09 -4.52 4.22
N ARG A 80 3.83 -5.54 4.63
CA ARG A 80 3.48 -6.94 4.38
C ARG A 80 3.19 -7.68 5.67
N SER A 81 2.05 -8.37 5.72
CA SER A 81 1.62 -9.19 6.86
C SER A 81 1.56 -8.42 8.18
N GLY A 82 1.36 -7.10 8.14
CA GLY A 82 1.34 -6.20 9.31
C GLY A 82 2.69 -6.03 10.00
N ALA A 83 3.80 -6.37 9.33
CA ALA A 83 5.13 -6.18 9.88
C ALA A 83 5.33 -4.72 10.28
N LYS A 84 5.66 -4.49 11.55
CA LYS A 84 5.95 -3.16 12.12
C LYS A 84 4.88 -2.09 11.90
N ILE A 85 3.62 -2.46 11.66
CA ILE A 85 2.59 -1.50 11.24
C ILE A 85 2.43 -0.30 12.18
N GLY A 86 2.55 -0.51 13.50
CA GLY A 86 2.51 0.59 14.47
C GLY A 86 3.69 1.57 14.32
N GLU A 87 4.88 1.07 13.98
CA GLU A 87 6.06 1.90 13.67
C GLU A 87 5.78 2.76 12.44
N HIS A 88 5.33 2.16 11.34
CA HIS A 88 5.01 2.88 10.09
C HIS A 88 3.93 3.95 10.31
N MET A 89 2.88 3.63 11.06
CA MET A 89 1.86 4.61 11.43
C MET A 89 2.41 5.74 12.31
N SER A 90 3.30 5.42 13.26
CA SER A 90 3.89 6.42 14.16
C SER A 90 4.80 7.42 13.44
N ARG A 91 5.39 7.04 12.28
CA ARG A 91 6.21 7.95 11.47
C ARG A 91 5.42 9.15 10.95
N PHE A 92 4.11 9.02 10.76
CA PHE A 92 3.23 10.13 10.38
C PHE A 92 2.67 10.94 11.56
N GLY A 93 2.86 10.46 12.79
CA GLY A 93 2.38 11.14 13.99
C GLY A 93 3.18 12.41 14.32
N PRO A 94 2.72 13.20 15.30
CA PRO A 94 3.48 14.36 15.79
C PRO A 94 4.89 13.95 16.25
N GLY A 95 5.93 14.59 15.69
CA GLY A 95 7.33 14.27 15.98
C GLY A 95 7.84 12.99 15.31
N GLY A 96 7.02 12.31 14.51
CA GLY A 96 7.45 11.18 13.69
C GLY A 96 8.29 11.61 12.49
N ASN A 97 9.03 10.66 11.91
CA ASN A 97 9.97 10.91 10.83
C ASN A 97 9.35 11.67 9.65
N TYR A 98 8.06 11.44 9.34
CA TYR A 98 7.37 12.04 8.20
C TYR A 98 6.58 13.30 8.55
N ALA A 99 6.60 13.77 9.80
CA ALA A 99 5.93 15.02 10.18
C ALA A 99 6.39 16.22 9.33
N GLY A 100 7.67 16.21 8.92
CA GLY A 100 8.25 17.24 8.05
C GLY A 100 7.79 17.19 6.59
N LEU A 101 7.22 16.08 6.11
CA LEU A 101 6.69 15.99 4.73
C LEU A 101 5.47 16.88 4.50
N GLN A 102 4.74 17.23 5.58
CA GLN A 102 3.53 18.03 5.54
C GLN A 102 2.45 17.44 4.60
N SER A 103 2.32 16.11 4.56
CA SER A 103 1.19 15.47 3.92
C SER A 103 -0.11 15.91 4.59
N ARG A 104 -1.18 16.12 3.82
CA ARG A 104 -2.50 16.47 4.38
C ARG A 104 -3.21 15.24 4.91
N ASP A 105 -2.91 14.08 4.34
CA ASP A 105 -3.46 12.80 4.71
C ASP A 105 -2.43 11.69 4.50
N TYR A 106 -2.67 10.52 5.11
CA TYR A 106 -1.83 9.35 4.89
C TYR A 106 -2.59 8.04 5.10
N VAL A 107 -2.08 6.99 4.47
CA VAL A 107 -2.54 5.61 4.67
C VAL A 107 -1.38 4.63 4.73
N VAL A 108 -1.46 3.66 5.64
CA VAL A 108 -0.60 2.48 5.64
C VAL A 108 -1.38 1.32 5.03
N LEU A 109 -0.95 0.81 3.88
CA LEU A 109 -1.58 -0.28 3.15
C LEU A 109 -0.89 -1.60 3.50
N ASP A 110 -1.59 -2.48 4.20
CA ASP A 110 -1.11 -3.80 4.62
C ASP A 110 -1.60 -4.89 3.66
N PHE A 111 -0.66 -5.50 2.92
CA PHE A 111 -0.93 -6.65 2.07
C PHE A 111 -0.77 -7.96 2.84
N ARG A 112 -1.79 -8.82 2.78
CA ARG A 112 -1.86 -10.04 3.60
C ARG A 112 -2.35 -11.25 2.80
N LYS A 113 -1.86 -12.43 3.16
CA LYS A 113 -2.37 -13.73 2.70
C LYS A 113 -3.50 -14.18 3.65
N GLY A 114 -4.63 -14.60 3.08
CA GLY A 114 -5.78 -15.15 3.80
C GLY A 114 -6.64 -14.13 4.56
N VAL A 115 -7.64 -14.64 5.28
CA VAL A 115 -8.52 -13.83 6.13
C VAL A 115 -7.74 -13.34 7.34
N THR A 116 -7.84 -12.05 7.64
CA THR A 116 -7.14 -11.48 8.79
C THR A 116 -8.06 -10.70 9.74
N ASN A 117 -8.00 -11.03 11.03
CA ASN A 117 -8.71 -10.33 12.09
C ASN A 117 -7.88 -9.15 12.60
N VAL A 118 -7.85 -8.12 11.78
CA VAL A 118 -7.09 -6.90 12.00
C VAL A 118 -7.90 -5.87 12.78
N SER A 119 -7.29 -5.26 13.79
CA SER A 119 -7.86 -4.09 14.48
C SER A 119 -8.14 -2.97 13.47
N ARG A 120 -9.35 -2.41 13.55
CA ARG A 120 -9.79 -1.33 12.66
C ARG A 120 -9.02 -0.06 13.01
N ASP A 121 -8.51 0.61 11.99
CA ASP A 121 -7.86 1.91 12.14
C ASP A 121 -8.12 2.75 10.88
N PRO A 122 -8.63 4.00 10.99
CA PRO A 122 -8.96 4.84 9.83
C PRO A 122 -7.76 5.15 8.92
N ARG A 123 -6.53 5.06 9.43
CA ARG A 123 -5.27 5.30 8.71
C ARG A 123 -4.66 4.04 8.11
N ARG A 124 -5.38 2.93 8.17
CA ARG A 124 -4.95 1.63 7.65
C ARG A 124 -5.90 1.11 6.59
N ALA A 125 -5.34 0.74 5.44
CA ALA A 125 -6.02 -0.12 4.48
C ALA A 125 -5.45 -1.55 4.61
N THR A 126 -6.29 -2.57 4.52
CA THR A 126 -5.84 -3.97 4.49
C THR A 126 -6.31 -4.62 3.21
N ALA A 127 -5.37 -5.16 2.42
CA ALA A 127 -5.60 -5.87 1.18
C ALA A 127 -5.31 -7.37 1.41
N SER A 128 -6.38 -8.16 1.58
CA SER A 128 -6.31 -9.59 1.90
C SER A 128 -6.53 -10.43 0.64
N PHE A 129 -5.52 -11.20 0.25
CA PHE A 129 -5.61 -12.14 -0.87
C PHE A 129 -6.17 -13.47 -0.37
N PRO A 130 -7.30 -13.96 -0.93
CA PRO A 130 -7.89 -15.23 -0.52
C PRO A 130 -6.91 -16.40 -0.69
N ILE A 131 -7.09 -17.43 0.12
CA ILE A 131 -6.40 -18.71 -0.04
C ILE A 131 -7.41 -19.68 -0.66
N ASP A 132 -6.96 -20.46 -1.62
CA ASP A 132 -7.71 -21.58 -2.15
C ASP A 132 -7.68 -22.75 -1.15
N ASP A 133 -8.84 -23.14 -0.61
CA ASP A 133 -8.94 -24.16 0.44
C ASP A 133 -8.48 -25.55 -0.01
N ALA A 134 -8.56 -25.85 -1.32
CA ALA A 134 -8.17 -27.16 -1.85
C ALA A 134 -6.66 -27.27 -2.05
N THR A 135 -5.99 -26.17 -2.39
CA THR A 135 -4.57 -26.16 -2.78
C THR A 135 -3.66 -25.45 -1.77
N GLY A 136 -4.22 -24.68 -0.83
CA GLY A 136 -3.48 -23.83 0.10
C GLY A 136 -2.81 -22.61 -0.55
N GLN A 137 -3.04 -22.39 -1.84
CA GLN A 137 -2.37 -21.37 -2.63
C GLN A 137 -3.08 -20.02 -2.52
N THR A 138 -2.29 -18.94 -2.55
CA THR A 138 -2.83 -17.58 -2.61
C THR A 138 -3.47 -17.32 -3.97
N ARG A 139 -4.71 -16.84 -3.98
CA ARG A 139 -5.42 -16.43 -5.21
C ARG A 139 -5.15 -14.96 -5.49
N PHE A 140 -4.22 -14.67 -6.39
CA PHE A 140 -3.86 -13.28 -6.75
C PHE A 140 -4.83 -12.58 -7.71
N GLY A 141 -5.79 -13.30 -8.31
CA GLY A 141 -6.80 -12.71 -9.20
C GLY A 141 -7.87 -11.86 -8.48
N GLU A 142 -7.95 -11.98 -7.16
CA GLU A 142 -8.94 -11.32 -6.32
C GLU A 142 -8.26 -10.80 -5.05
N VAL A 143 -8.71 -9.65 -4.57
CA VAL A 143 -8.29 -9.10 -3.28
C VAL A 143 -9.48 -8.49 -2.56
N VAL A 144 -9.60 -8.79 -1.27
CA VAL A 144 -10.59 -8.16 -0.39
C VAL A 144 -9.91 -6.99 0.30
N VAL A 145 -10.31 -5.78 -0.06
CA VAL A 145 -9.74 -4.55 0.50
C VAL A 145 -10.69 -3.97 1.52
N LYS A 146 -10.15 -3.62 2.69
CA LYS A 146 -10.86 -2.89 3.72
C LYS A 146 -10.15 -1.58 4.00
N TYR A 147 -10.83 -0.47 3.75
CA TYR A 147 -10.33 0.88 4.04
C TYR A 147 -10.81 1.31 5.43
N GLY A 148 -9.90 1.30 6.41
CA GLY A 148 -10.18 1.66 7.79
C GLY A 148 -11.40 0.99 8.41
N ILE A 149 -12.44 1.78 8.67
CA ILE A 149 -13.68 1.34 9.31
C ILE A 149 -14.78 0.94 8.32
N ASP A 150 -14.55 1.15 7.03
CA ASP A 150 -15.56 0.94 5.99
C ASP A 150 -15.82 -0.55 5.73
N ALA A 151 -16.90 -0.81 5.00
CA ALA A 151 -17.19 -2.14 4.48
C ALA A 151 -16.06 -2.62 3.56
N ALA A 152 -15.76 -3.91 3.62
CA ALA A 152 -14.79 -4.51 2.71
C ALA A 152 -15.35 -4.52 1.29
N VAL A 153 -14.48 -4.28 0.32
CA VAL A 153 -14.78 -4.37 -1.12
C VAL A 153 -13.90 -5.44 -1.75
N THR A 154 -14.50 -6.23 -2.62
CA THR A 154 -13.76 -7.19 -3.45
C THR A 154 -13.33 -6.52 -4.74
N LEU A 155 -12.04 -6.59 -5.06
CA LEU A 155 -11.47 -6.10 -6.30
C LEU A 155 -10.90 -7.28 -7.11
N HIS A 156 -11.09 -7.22 -8.42
CA HIS A 156 -10.44 -8.13 -9.36
C HIS A 156 -9.21 -7.46 -9.95
N LEU A 157 -8.06 -8.12 -9.80
CA LEU A 157 -6.78 -7.60 -10.31
C LEU A 157 -6.71 -7.76 -11.83
N GLN A 158 -5.81 -7.00 -12.46
CA GLN A 158 -5.48 -7.24 -13.87
C GLN A 158 -4.91 -8.65 -14.01
N PRO A 159 -5.20 -9.35 -15.12
CA PRO A 159 -4.71 -10.70 -15.34
C PRO A 159 -3.16 -10.80 -15.32
#